data_AF-A0A2K2FRA0-F1
#
_entry.id   AF-A0A2K2FRA0-F1
#
_cell.length_a   1.000
_cell.length_b   1.000
_cell.length_c   1.000
_cell.angle_alpha   90.00
_cell.angle_beta   90.00
_cell.angle_gamma   90.00
#
_symmetry.space_group_name_H-M   'P 1'
#
loop_
_entity.id
_entity.type
_entity.pdbx_description
1 polymer ?
#
loop_
_entity_poly.entity_id
_entity_poly.type
_entity_poly.pdbx_seq_one_letter_code
_entity_poly.pdbx_strand_id
1 'polypeptide(L)'
;MNCLPQNKRRGSVTIEAAIAFPVFLSFFLLLAFFVKIACINITLDHAVNETAKQLAASCYPITFLNDLEDDLLQEGIEFQMPSIEEELKKIGEYVKSGIDEEDIFAKLITGEFTAKDVKELVNNVIERIKEDYKDGLRSYLSSRYSGDYFSLKTKVKYAVVTHLMEKFLQEGMVDAGKIELKMIELPQGIVEYELKSRNEANRRIYEEWGLVPDPDNIVIAVEYSIKVPIPFFPEKGIVTRHVAVERAWLHGSSGVYEAWSSGEDDEKGKDSEDGSKDNGDSGDDIVYVTNYGKKYHADGCEYLKKSRKPISREYAVQKGYSPCKVCILKTAEYVWKKK
;
A
#
# COMPACT_ATOMS: atom_id res chain seq x y z
N MET A 1 -59.01 -52.51 -49.18
CA MET A 1 -57.90 -52.75 -48.25
C MET A 1 -56.64 -52.16 -48.86
N ASN A 2 -56.29 -50.92 -48.49
CA ASN A 2 -55.05 -50.28 -48.96
C ASN A 2 -54.11 -50.13 -47.77
N CYS A 3 -53.15 -51.05 -47.64
CA CYS A 3 -52.05 -50.93 -46.70
C CYS A 3 -50.96 -50.06 -47.33
N LEU A 4 -50.80 -48.83 -46.84
CA LEU A 4 -49.66 -47.98 -47.19
C LEU A 4 -48.38 -48.49 -46.50
N PRO A 5 -47.21 -48.44 -47.16
CA PRO A 5 -45.96 -48.92 -46.59
C PRO A 5 -45.49 -47.97 -45.48
N GLN A 6 -45.46 -48.47 -44.24
CA GLN A 6 -44.82 -47.75 -43.13
C GLN A 6 -43.30 -47.73 -43.33
N ASN A 7 -42.79 -46.57 -43.69
CA ASN A 7 -41.35 -46.31 -43.77
C ASN A 7 -40.75 -46.37 -42.35
N LYS A 8 -40.17 -47.52 -41.97
CA LYS A 8 -39.54 -47.74 -40.67
C LYS A 8 -38.25 -46.91 -40.55
N ARG A 9 -38.34 -45.71 -39.99
CA ARG A 9 -37.20 -44.87 -39.57
C ARG A 9 -36.47 -45.52 -38.38
N ARG A 10 -35.64 -46.53 -38.63
CA ARG A 10 -34.93 -47.29 -37.58
C ARG A 10 -33.50 -46.81 -37.27
N GLY A 11 -33.01 -45.76 -37.93
CA GLY A 11 -31.69 -45.15 -37.69
C GLY A 11 -31.67 -43.79 -36.99
N SER A 12 -32.83 -43.20 -36.66
CA SER A 12 -32.92 -41.83 -36.11
C SER A 12 -32.28 -41.72 -34.72
N VAL A 13 -32.55 -42.69 -33.85
CA VAL A 13 -32.16 -42.65 -32.43
C VAL A 13 -30.63 -42.68 -32.25
N THR A 14 -29.93 -43.44 -33.09
CA THR A 14 -28.45 -43.52 -33.05
C THR A 14 -27.79 -42.24 -33.56
N ILE A 15 -28.39 -41.58 -34.56
CA ILE A 15 -27.87 -40.31 -35.11
C ILE A 15 -28.11 -39.17 -34.11
N GLU A 16 -29.28 -39.14 -33.47
CA GLU A 16 -29.59 -38.18 -32.41
C GLU A 16 -28.64 -38.33 -31.22
N ALA A 17 -28.36 -39.57 -30.78
CA ALA A 17 -27.39 -39.83 -29.70
C ALA A 17 -25.95 -39.45 -30.08
N ALA A 18 -25.54 -39.69 -31.33
CA ALA A 18 -24.21 -39.36 -31.83
C ALA A 18 -23.93 -37.84 -31.90
N ILE A 19 -24.98 -37.02 -32.04
CA ILE A 19 -24.87 -35.55 -32.02
C ILE A 19 -25.03 -35.00 -30.61
N ALA A 20 -25.94 -35.57 -29.80
CA ALA A 20 -26.18 -35.11 -28.45
C ALA A 20 -24.96 -35.27 -27.53
N PHE A 21 -24.20 -36.36 -27.66
CA PHE A 21 -23.06 -36.63 -26.78
C PHE A 21 -21.90 -35.62 -26.92
N PRO A 22 -21.38 -35.30 -28.13
CA PRO A 22 -20.36 -34.28 -28.30
C PRO A 22 -20.80 -32.88 -27.86
N VAL A 23 -22.06 -32.51 -28.08
CA VAL A 23 -22.62 -31.22 -27.63
C VAL A 23 -22.67 -31.17 -26.10
N PHE A 24 -23.15 -32.24 -25.47
CA PHE A 24 -23.16 -32.36 -24.01
C PHE A 24 -21.75 -32.33 -23.42
N LEU A 25 -20.80 -33.04 -24.02
CA LEU A 25 -19.39 -33.01 -23.61
C LEU A 25 -18.79 -31.60 -23.76
N SER A 26 -19.06 -30.91 -24.86
CA SER A 26 -18.61 -29.54 -25.07
C SER A 26 -19.16 -28.59 -24.02
N PHE A 27 -20.43 -28.74 -23.64
CA PHE A 27 -21.05 -27.97 -22.57
C PHE A 27 -20.38 -28.26 -21.21
N PHE A 28 -20.14 -29.54 -20.90
CA PHE A 28 -19.48 -29.93 -19.65
C PHE A 28 -18.04 -29.41 -19.57
N LEU A 29 -17.26 -29.49 -20.65
CA LEU A 29 -15.90 -28.95 -20.71
C LEU A 29 -15.89 -27.42 -20.55
N LEU A 30 -16.86 -26.72 -21.14
CA LEU A 30 -17.04 -25.28 -20.98
C LEU A 30 -17.41 -24.92 -19.53
N LEU A 31 -18.28 -25.70 -18.88
CA LEU A 31 -18.58 -25.52 -17.45
C LEU A 31 -17.33 -25.75 -16.58
N ALA A 32 -16.59 -26.82 -16.80
CA ALA A 32 -15.35 -27.10 -16.08
C ALA A 32 -14.30 -26.00 -16.28
N PHE A 33 -14.23 -25.43 -17.49
CA PHE A 33 -13.37 -24.29 -17.79
C PHE A 33 -13.77 -23.02 -17.02
N PHE A 34 -15.06 -22.71 -16.92
CA PHE A 34 -15.54 -21.59 -16.11
C PHE A 34 -15.25 -21.78 -14.62
N VAL A 35 -15.45 -22.99 -14.09
CA VAL A 35 -15.08 -23.32 -12.71
C VAL A 35 -13.58 -23.09 -12.49
N LYS A 36 -12.74 -23.55 -13.44
CA LYS A 36 -11.28 -23.33 -13.36
C LYS A 36 -10.91 -21.84 -13.36
N ILE A 37 -11.50 -21.02 -14.24
CA ILE A 37 -11.26 -19.57 -14.22
C ILE A 37 -11.70 -18.96 -12.89
N ALA A 38 -12.89 -19.33 -12.38
CA ALA A 38 -13.39 -18.82 -11.13
C ALA A 38 -12.44 -19.14 -9.96
N CYS A 39 -11.94 -20.38 -9.88
CA CYS A 39 -10.96 -20.77 -8.87
C CYS A 39 -9.65 -19.98 -9.00
N ILE A 40 -9.14 -19.79 -10.22
CA ILE A 40 -7.93 -18.98 -10.46
C ILE A 40 -8.16 -17.55 -9.97
N ASN A 41 -9.28 -16.93 -10.34
CA ASN A 41 -9.58 -15.56 -9.94
C ASN A 41 -9.69 -15.41 -8.43
N ILE A 42 -10.44 -16.30 -7.76
CA ILE A 42 -10.57 -16.30 -6.30
C ILE A 42 -9.22 -16.47 -5.62
N THR A 43 -8.37 -17.36 -6.15
CA THR A 43 -7.04 -17.61 -5.57
C THR A 43 -6.12 -16.40 -5.74
N LEU A 44 -6.12 -15.77 -6.92
CA LEU A 44 -5.32 -14.57 -7.19
C LEU A 44 -5.82 -13.38 -6.37
N ASP A 45 -7.13 -13.14 -6.31
CA ASP A 45 -7.72 -12.08 -5.48
C ASP A 45 -7.37 -12.28 -4.00
N HIS A 46 -7.46 -13.51 -3.50
CA HIS A 46 -7.05 -13.83 -2.15
C HIS A 46 -5.55 -13.56 -1.92
N ALA A 47 -4.68 -14.05 -2.81
CA ALA A 47 -3.24 -13.89 -2.67
C ALA A 47 -2.82 -12.42 -2.69
N VAL A 48 -3.32 -11.64 -3.64
CA VAL A 48 -3.00 -10.22 -3.77
C VAL A 48 -3.49 -9.42 -2.55
N ASN A 49 -4.72 -9.68 -2.08
CA ASN A 49 -5.27 -9.00 -0.90
C ASN A 49 -4.53 -9.37 0.40
N GLU A 50 -4.27 -10.67 0.63
CA GLU A 50 -3.58 -11.08 1.86
C GLU A 50 -2.12 -10.63 1.88
N THR A 51 -1.44 -10.58 0.74
CA THR A 51 -0.10 -9.96 0.65
C THR A 51 -0.14 -8.47 0.98
N ALA A 52 -1.11 -7.71 0.42
CA ALA A 52 -1.24 -6.29 0.71
C ALA A 52 -1.50 -6.03 2.20
N LYS A 53 -2.38 -6.81 2.83
CA LYS A 53 -2.67 -6.70 4.27
C LYS A 53 -1.47 -7.05 5.14
N GLN A 54 -0.73 -8.12 4.81
CA GLN A 54 0.46 -8.49 5.58
C GLN A 54 1.52 -7.39 5.51
N LEU A 55 1.76 -6.83 4.32
CA LEU A 55 2.66 -5.71 4.15
C LEU A 55 2.16 -4.46 4.91
N ALA A 56 0.86 -4.17 4.85
CA ALA A 56 0.28 -3.03 5.55
C ALA A 56 0.55 -3.08 7.05
N ALA A 57 0.48 -4.28 7.65
CA ALA A 57 0.79 -4.49 9.06
C ALA A 57 2.29 -4.43 9.37
N SER A 58 3.18 -4.81 8.45
CA SER A 58 4.63 -4.83 8.67
C SER A 58 5.33 -3.53 8.28
N CYS A 59 4.66 -2.60 7.59
CA CYS A 59 5.30 -1.41 7.02
C CYS A 59 5.70 -0.30 8.01
N TYR A 60 5.46 -0.41 9.31
CA TYR A 60 5.87 0.64 10.28
C TYR A 60 7.34 1.10 10.13
N PRO A 61 8.33 0.20 9.97
CA PRO A 61 9.74 0.61 9.85
C PRO A 61 10.06 1.40 8.57
N ILE A 62 9.23 1.32 7.53
CA ILE A 62 9.45 2.05 6.28
C ILE A 62 9.38 3.56 6.48
N THR A 63 8.65 4.03 7.51
CA THR A 63 8.57 5.46 7.83
C THR A 63 9.92 6.07 8.14
N PHE A 64 10.78 5.34 8.85
CA PHE A 64 12.13 5.82 9.15
C PHE A 64 12.99 5.95 7.90
N LEU A 65 12.83 5.05 6.93
CA LEU A 65 13.49 5.16 5.63
C LEU A 65 12.96 6.34 4.83
N ASN A 66 11.64 6.54 4.81
CA ASN A 66 10.98 7.63 4.11
C ASN A 66 11.37 9.01 4.68
N ASP A 67 11.40 9.14 6.01
CA ASP A 67 11.84 10.37 6.70
C ASP A 67 13.30 10.69 6.36
N LEU A 68 14.17 9.68 6.34
CA LEU A 68 15.58 9.83 5.99
C LEU A 68 15.77 10.18 4.52
N GLU A 69 14.99 9.57 3.63
CA GLU A 69 14.98 9.85 2.20
C GLU A 69 14.57 11.31 1.92
N ASP A 70 13.49 11.77 2.56
CA ASP A 70 13.01 13.15 2.42
C ASP A 70 14.06 14.16 2.89
N ASP A 71 14.79 13.88 3.97
CA ASP A 71 15.90 14.72 4.45
C ASP A 71 17.06 14.77 3.45
N LEU A 72 17.47 13.62 2.89
CA LEU A 72 18.56 13.53 1.92
C LEU A 72 18.22 14.26 0.61
N LEU A 73 16.98 14.15 0.14
CA LEU A 73 16.49 14.84 -1.05
C LEU A 73 16.43 16.36 -0.83
N GLN A 74 16.04 16.83 0.36
CA GLN A 74 16.01 18.26 0.69
C GLN A 74 17.40 18.91 0.68
N GLU A 75 18.46 18.15 0.93
CA GLU A 75 19.84 18.63 0.92
C GLU A 75 20.47 18.65 -0.48
N GLY A 76 19.69 18.34 -1.52
CA GLY A 76 20.11 18.44 -2.91
C GLY A 76 20.91 17.25 -3.42
N ILE A 77 20.83 16.09 -2.74
CA ILE A 77 21.32 14.84 -3.31
C ILE A 77 20.33 14.42 -4.41
N GLU A 78 20.76 14.50 -5.66
CA GLU A 78 19.97 13.99 -6.78
C GLU A 78 20.02 12.46 -6.80
N PHE A 79 18.86 11.84 -6.81
CA PHE A 79 18.71 10.41 -7.02
C PHE A 79 18.02 10.16 -8.36
N GLN A 80 18.44 9.11 -9.07
CA GLN A 80 17.74 8.67 -10.27
C GLN A 80 16.57 7.75 -9.86
N MET A 81 15.35 8.28 -9.94
CA MET A 81 14.14 7.54 -9.60
C MET A 81 13.58 6.86 -10.86
N PRO A 82 13.41 5.53 -10.87
CA PRO A 82 12.80 4.84 -11.99
C PRO A 82 11.30 5.16 -12.06
N SER A 83 10.79 5.30 -13.28
CA SER A 83 9.34 5.25 -13.54
C SER A 83 8.81 3.82 -13.36
N ILE A 84 7.50 3.68 -13.16
CA ILE A 84 6.87 2.35 -13.01
C ILE A 84 7.21 1.47 -14.23
N GLU A 85 7.17 2.02 -15.45
CA GLU A 85 7.56 1.27 -16.66
C GLU A 85 9.02 0.76 -16.64
N GLU A 86 9.94 1.54 -16.09
CA GLU A 86 11.34 1.15 -15.94
C GLU A 86 11.53 0.10 -14.84
N GLU A 87 10.77 0.20 -13.75
CA GLU A 87 10.70 -0.86 -12.73
C GLU A 87 10.22 -2.18 -13.39
N LEU A 88 9.14 -2.11 -14.18
CA LEU A 88 8.53 -3.26 -14.85
C LEU A 88 9.49 -3.99 -15.78
N LYS A 89 10.29 -3.24 -16.56
CA LYS A 89 11.30 -3.82 -17.47
C LYS A 89 12.37 -4.63 -16.74
N LYS A 90 12.64 -4.29 -15.48
CA LYS A 90 13.68 -4.93 -14.66
C LYS A 90 13.15 -5.98 -13.69
N ILE A 91 11.83 -6.19 -13.59
CA ILE A 91 11.24 -7.21 -12.69
C ILE A 91 11.90 -8.58 -12.87
N GLY A 92 12.08 -9.02 -14.12
CA GLY A 92 12.64 -10.34 -14.40
C GLY A 92 14.06 -10.53 -13.82
N GLU A 93 14.83 -9.45 -13.66
CA GLU A 93 16.13 -9.45 -13.01
C GLU A 93 16.00 -9.43 -11.47
N TYR A 94 15.05 -8.65 -10.96
CA TYR A 94 14.77 -8.54 -9.53
C TYR A 94 14.27 -9.85 -8.92
N VAL A 95 13.33 -10.54 -9.59
CA VAL A 95 12.78 -11.82 -9.13
C VAL A 95 13.84 -12.93 -9.18
N LYS A 96 14.68 -12.97 -10.22
CA LYS A 96 15.72 -14.00 -10.37
C LYS A 96 16.89 -13.84 -9.41
N SER A 97 17.20 -12.62 -9.00
CA SER A 97 18.34 -12.34 -8.13
C SER A 97 18.07 -12.69 -6.66
N GLY A 98 16.85 -13.12 -6.33
CA GLY A 98 16.44 -13.50 -4.98
C GLY A 98 16.48 -12.33 -4.00
N ILE A 99 15.83 -12.53 -2.86
CA ILE A 99 16.04 -11.69 -1.69
C ILE A 99 17.29 -12.24 -1.00
N ASP A 100 18.30 -11.40 -0.82
CA ASP A 100 19.31 -11.71 0.19
C ASP A 100 18.63 -11.48 1.53
N GLU A 101 18.29 -12.54 2.25
CA GLU A 101 17.64 -12.43 3.57
C GLU A 101 18.53 -11.67 4.56
N GLU A 102 19.83 -11.51 4.28
CA GLU A 102 20.72 -10.65 5.07
C GLU A 102 20.56 -9.14 4.74
N ASP A 103 19.85 -8.77 3.66
CA ASP A 103 19.59 -7.38 3.28
C ASP A 103 18.72 -6.67 4.32
N ILE A 104 19.28 -5.61 4.88
CA ILE A 104 18.65 -4.75 5.88
C ILE A 104 17.33 -4.16 5.34
N PHE A 105 17.26 -3.82 4.05
CA PHE A 105 16.03 -3.31 3.43
C PHE A 105 14.93 -4.37 3.36
N ALA A 106 15.30 -5.61 3.04
CA ALA A 106 14.35 -6.71 2.99
C ALA A 106 13.76 -6.97 4.38
N LYS A 107 14.61 -7.08 5.40
CA LYS A 107 14.19 -7.24 6.80
C LYS A 107 13.34 -6.07 7.32
N LEU A 108 13.66 -4.84 6.92
CA LEU A 108 12.88 -3.64 7.27
C LEU A 108 11.47 -3.67 6.67
N ILE A 109 11.32 -4.12 5.43
CA ILE A 109 10.02 -4.19 4.73
C ILE A 109 9.19 -5.38 5.20
N THR A 110 9.82 -6.55 5.42
CA THR A 110 9.13 -7.75 5.89
C THR A 110 8.82 -7.70 7.39
N GLY A 111 9.50 -6.84 8.15
CA GLY A 111 9.38 -6.78 9.60
C GLY A 111 9.99 -8.00 10.32
N GLU A 112 10.71 -8.85 9.60
CA GLU A 112 11.38 -10.03 10.14
C GLU A 112 12.71 -9.64 10.78
N PHE A 113 12.67 -9.24 12.05
CA PHE A 113 13.87 -8.96 12.83
C PHE A 113 14.22 -10.12 13.75
N THR A 114 15.40 -10.72 13.60
CA THR A 114 15.98 -11.54 14.66
C THR A 114 16.88 -10.70 15.58
N ALA A 115 17.08 -11.13 16.83
CA ALA A 115 17.95 -10.44 17.78
C ALA A 115 19.42 -10.36 17.31
N LYS A 116 19.85 -11.24 16.41
CA LYS A 116 21.18 -11.16 15.76
C LYS A 116 21.23 -10.03 14.73
N ASP A 117 20.16 -9.85 13.95
CA ASP A 117 20.07 -8.80 12.92
C ASP A 117 20.04 -7.40 13.54
N VAL A 118 19.31 -7.25 14.64
CA VAL A 118 19.33 -6.01 15.42
C VAL A 118 20.75 -5.75 15.93
N LYS A 119 21.47 -6.79 16.40
CA LYS A 119 22.84 -6.65 16.90
C LYS A 119 23.84 -6.36 15.80
N GLU A 120 23.67 -6.89 14.59
CA GLU A 120 24.55 -6.63 13.45
C GLU A 120 24.31 -5.23 12.86
N LEU A 121 23.05 -4.83 12.70
CA LEU A 121 22.65 -3.46 12.36
C LEU A 121 23.22 -2.50 13.39
N VAL A 122 23.00 -2.78 14.68
CA VAL A 122 23.49 -1.97 15.79
C VAL A 122 25.02 -1.99 15.88
N ASN A 123 25.72 -3.09 15.60
CA ASN A 123 27.19 -3.12 15.65
C ASN A 123 27.84 -2.35 14.49
N ASN A 124 27.32 -2.50 13.27
CA ASN A 124 27.79 -1.74 12.10
C ASN A 124 27.56 -0.23 12.26
N VAL A 125 26.52 0.12 13.02
CA VAL A 125 26.11 1.47 13.39
C VAL A 125 26.95 1.95 14.59
N ILE A 126 27.14 1.15 15.64
CA ILE A 126 27.89 1.47 16.87
C ILE A 126 29.39 1.62 16.61
N GLU A 127 30.03 0.81 15.77
CA GLU A 127 31.46 0.98 15.45
C GLU A 127 31.75 2.34 14.80
N ARG A 128 30.73 3.02 14.27
CA ARG A 128 30.81 4.34 13.63
C ARG A 128 30.14 5.47 14.41
N ILE A 129 29.48 5.18 15.54
CA ILE A 129 28.69 6.18 16.29
C ILE A 129 29.29 6.42 17.67
N LYS A 130 29.96 7.56 17.78
CA LYS A 130 29.71 8.44 18.92
C LYS A 130 28.68 9.49 18.48
N GLU A 131 27.52 9.40 19.11
CA GLU A 131 26.50 10.45 19.33
C GLU A 131 25.38 10.79 18.33
N ASP A 132 25.28 10.25 17.10
CA ASP A 132 24.02 10.43 16.32
C ASP A 132 23.66 9.25 15.42
N TYR A 133 22.61 8.50 15.80
CA TYR A 133 22.13 7.31 15.09
C TYR A 133 21.65 7.64 13.67
N LYS A 134 21.04 8.82 13.51
CA LYS A 134 20.54 9.31 12.22
C LYS A 134 21.69 9.58 11.25
N ASP A 135 22.78 10.16 11.72
CA ASP A 135 23.97 10.45 10.90
C ASP A 135 24.73 9.17 10.52
N GLY A 136 24.73 8.15 11.38
CA GLY A 136 25.33 6.84 11.06
C GLY A 136 24.62 6.13 9.91
N LEU A 137 23.29 6.05 9.94
CA LEU A 137 22.52 5.47 8.83
C LEU A 137 22.58 6.36 7.58
N ARG A 138 22.55 7.67 7.75
CA ARG A 138 22.72 8.64 6.66
C ARG A 138 24.06 8.48 5.95
N SER A 139 25.15 8.35 6.71
CA SER A 139 26.50 8.08 6.17
C SER A 139 26.56 6.72 5.47
N TYR A 140 25.90 5.70 6.01
CA TYR A 140 25.80 4.37 5.38
C TYR A 140 25.06 4.43 4.04
N LEU A 141 23.89 5.07 3.98
CA LEU A 141 23.10 5.19 2.75
C LEU A 141 23.80 6.06 1.70
N SER A 142 24.33 7.22 2.10
CA SER A 142 25.04 8.12 1.19
C SER A 142 26.36 7.54 0.64
N SER A 143 27.12 6.79 1.44
CA SER A 143 28.41 6.23 1.01
C SER A 143 28.31 4.96 0.15
N ARG A 144 27.19 4.23 0.25
CA ARG A 144 27.01 2.93 -0.43
C ARG A 144 26.02 3.01 -1.61
N TYR A 145 25.09 3.98 -1.63
CA TYR A 145 23.93 3.95 -2.51
C TYR A 145 23.61 5.26 -3.26
N SER A 146 24.54 6.21 -3.35
CA SER A 146 24.28 7.53 -3.98
C SER A 146 23.90 7.49 -5.48
N GLY A 147 23.95 6.33 -6.16
CA GLY A 147 23.45 6.18 -7.53
C GLY A 147 22.34 5.14 -7.72
N ASP A 148 22.19 4.19 -6.80
CA ASP A 148 21.39 2.96 -6.99
C ASP A 148 20.40 2.69 -5.83
N TYR A 149 20.15 3.66 -4.96
CA TYR A 149 19.18 3.50 -3.86
C TYR A 149 17.80 3.05 -4.34
N PHE A 150 17.20 3.76 -5.31
CA PHE A 150 15.87 3.43 -5.80
C PHE A 150 15.83 2.12 -6.59
N SER A 151 16.93 1.72 -7.24
CA SER A 151 17.00 0.43 -7.93
C SER A 151 17.00 -0.72 -6.91
N LEU A 152 17.71 -0.57 -5.78
CA LEU A 152 17.64 -1.49 -4.65
C LEU A 152 16.27 -1.51 -3.98
N LYS A 153 15.70 -0.34 -3.64
CA LYS A 153 14.35 -0.20 -3.07
C LYS A 153 13.32 -0.89 -3.95
N THR A 154 13.42 -0.70 -5.26
CA THR A 154 12.59 -1.40 -6.26
C THR A 154 12.82 -2.91 -6.23
N LYS A 155 14.07 -3.37 -6.27
CA LYS A 155 14.38 -4.80 -6.23
C LYS A 155 13.73 -5.47 -5.01
N VAL A 156 13.94 -4.91 -3.82
CA VAL A 156 13.40 -5.45 -2.57
C VAL A 156 11.87 -5.41 -2.58
N LYS A 157 11.28 -4.30 -3.02
CA LYS A 157 9.82 -4.14 -3.15
C LYS A 157 9.18 -5.28 -3.96
N TYR A 158 9.67 -5.52 -5.18
CA TYR A 158 9.11 -6.57 -6.04
C TYR A 158 9.41 -7.97 -5.53
N ALA A 159 10.60 -8.20 -4.97
CA ALA A 159 10.98 -9.51 -4.46
C ALA A 159 10.17 -9.92 -3.24
N VAL A 160 9.98 -9.01 -2.26
CA VAL A 160 9.17 -9.26 -1.06
C VAL A 160 7.71 -9.57 -1.43
N VAL A 161 7.12 -8.77 -2.33
CA VAL A 161 5.73 -9.02 -2.77
C VAL A 161 5.62 -10.36 -3.50
N THR A 162 6.57 -10.69 -4.38
CA THR A 162 6.57 -11.98 -5.08
C THR A 162 6.62 -13.13 -4.09
N HIS A 163 7.54 -13.07 -3.12
CA HIS A 163 7.70 -14.10 -2.09
C HIS A 163 6.44 -14.25 -1.21
N LEU A 164 5.86 -13.13 -0.75
CA LEU A 164 4.64 -13.16 0.05
C LEU A 164 3.43 -13.64 -0.76
N MET A 165 3.32 -13.27 -2.02
CA MET A 165 2.25 -13.76 -2.89
C MET A 165 2.36 -15.26 -3.11
N GLU A 166 3.56 -15.78 -3.37
CA GLU A 166 3.80 -17.23 -3.52
C GLU A 166 3.30 -18.03 -2.31
N LYS A 167 3.48 -17.51 -1.09
CA LYS A 167 2.96 -18.12 0.14
C LYS A 167 1.43 -18.29 0.16
N PHE A 168 0.70 -17.38 -0.50
CA PHE A 168 -0.77 -17.39 -0.54
C PHE A 168 -1.36 -18.05 -1.78
N LEU A 169 -0.53 -18.37 -2.78
CA LEU A 169 -0.96 -19.14 -3.94
C LEU A 169 -1.07 -20.62 -3.52
N GLN A 170 -2.29 -21.16 -3.57
CA GLN A 170 -2.51 -22.59 -3.29
C GLN A 170 -1.77 -23.46 -4.32
N GLU A 171 -1.01 -24.44 -3.85
CA GLU A 171 -0.26 -25.38 -4.69
C GLU A 171 -1.21 -26.09 -5.68
N GLY A 172 -1.14 -25.72 -6.96
CA GLY A 172 -1.69 -26.51 -8.08
C GLY A 172 -2.79 -25.86 -8.93
N MET A 173 -3.38 -24.72 -8.56
CA MET A 173 -4.42 -24.07 -9.39
C MET A 173 -3.91 -22.92 -10.26
N VAL A 174 -2.91 -22.18 -9.79
CA VAL A 174 -2.35 -21.00 -10.46
C VAL A 174 -0.91 -21.29 -10.90
N ASP A 175 -0.59 -20.93 -12.15
CA ASP A 175 0.76 -21.03 -12.69
C ASP A 175 1.51 -19.72 -12.41
N ALA A 176 2.40 -19.72 -11.42
CA ALA A 176 3.13 -18.52 -11.01
C ALA A 176 3.89 -17.85 -12.18
N GLY A 177 4.35 -18.63 -13.17
CA GLY A 177 5.05 -18.10 -14.35
C GLY A 177 4.16 -17.32 -15.32
N LYS A 178 2.84 -17.33 -15.14
CA LYS A 178 1.86 -16.56 -15.92
C LYS A 178 1.34 -15.30 -15.21
N ILE A 179 1.79 -15.06 -13.98
CA ILE A 179 1.48 -13.86 -13.22
C ILE A 179 2.43 -12.76 -13.70
N GLU A 180 1.87 -11.66 -14.19
CA GLU A 180 2.60 -10.47 -14.55
C GLU A 180 2.35 -9.39 -13.51
N LEU A 181 3.38 -8.97 -12.78
CA LEU A 181 3.30 -7.81 -11.88
C LEU A 181 3.24 -6.55 -12.75
N LYS A 182 2.27 -5.67 -12.49
CA LYS A 182 2.03 -4.46 -13.29
C LYS A 182 2.21 -3.17 -12.51
N MET A 183 1.98 -3.21 -11.21
CA MET A 183 2.32 -2.10 -10.33
C MET A 183 2.44 -2.62 -8.91
N ILE A 184 3.55 -2.28 -8.27
CA ILE A 184 3.73 -2.49 -6.83
C ILE A 184 4.17 -1.17 -6.25
N GLU A 185 3.42 -0.69 -5.26
CA GLU A 185 3.76 0.51 -4.51
C GLU A 185 3.71 0.20 -3.03
N LEU A 186 4.75 0.65 -2.33
CA LEU A 186 4.84 0.63 -0.88
C LEU A 186 4.76 2.08 -0.41
N PRO A 187 4.50 2.33 0.88
CA PRO A 187 4.39 3.67 1.40
C PRO A 187 5.65 4.49 1.16
N GLN A 188 5.47 5.74 0.73
CA GLN A 188 6.55 6.59 0.21
C GLN A 188 6.74 7.84 1.06
N GLY A 189 7.94 8.43 0.97
CA GLY A 189 8.20 9.77 1.48
C GLY A 189 7.41 10.83 0.70
N ILE A 190 7.30 12.02 1.27
CA ILE A 190 6.56 13.13 0.64
C ILE A 190 7.25 13.52 -0.68
N VAL A 191 8.58 13.58 -0.69
CA VAL A 191 9.33 14.01 -1.87
C VAL A 191 9.26 12.94 -2.97
N GLU A 192 9.35 11.65 -2.61
CA GLU A 192 9.18 10.54 -3.57
C GLU A 192 7.82 10.61 -4.24
N TYR A 193 6.76 10.74 -3.44
CA TYR A 193 5.38 10.82 -3.91
C TYR A 193 5.16 12.02 -4.85
N GLU A 194 5.69 13.20 -4.49
CA GLU A 194 5.59 14.39 -5.35
C GLU A 194 6.29 14.20 -6.69
N LEU A 195 7.46 13.57 -6.70
CA LEU A 195 8.21 13.31 -7.93
C LEU A 195 7.50 12.28 -8.81
N LYS A 196 7.03 11.17 -8.23
CA LYS A 196 6.28 10.14 -8.96
C LYS A 196 4.95 10.65 -9.51
N SER A 197 4.22 11.47 -8.76
CA SER A 197 2.92 12.01 -9.17
C SER A 197 3.01 13.06 -10.30
N ARG A 198 4.17 13.73 -10.44
CA ARG A 198 4.47 14.63 -11.57
C ARG A 198 4.82 13.89 -12.85
N ASN A 199 5.22 12.61 -12.78
CA ASN A 199 5.56 11.83 -13.96
C ASN A 199 4.28 11.40 -14.72
N GLU A 200 4.16 11.83 -15.97
CA GLU A 200 3.01 11.53 -16.82
C GLU A 200 2.85 10.02 -17.10
N ALA A 201 3.94 9.28 -17.26
CA ALA A 201 3.88 7.84 -17.51
C ALA A 201 3.28 7.09 -16.32
N ASN A 202 3.69 7.45 -15.11
CA ASN A 202 3.13 6.87 -13.90
C ASN A 202 1.63 7.18 -13.78
N ARG A 203 1.23 8.44 -14.02
CA ARG A 203 -0.18 8.85 -13.97
C ARG A 203 -1.07 8.05 -14.93
N ARG A 204 -0.60 7.80 -16.15
CA ARG A 204 -1.32 6.98 -17.14
C ARG A 204 -1.56 5.55 -16.64
N ILE A 205 -0.59 4.97 -15.94
CA ILE A 205 -0.73 3.64 -15.34
C ILE A 205 -1.79 3.68 -14.23
N TYR A 206 -1.76 4.64 -13.32
CA TYR A 206 -2.81 4.78 -12.30
C TYR A 206 -4.21 4.94 -12.92
N GLU A 207 -4.33 5.75 -13.98
CA GLU A 207 -5.59 5.95 -14.71
C GLU A 207 -6.07 4.67 -15.42
N GLU A 208 -5.17 3.92 -16.07
CA GLU A 208 -5.49 2.64 -16.73
C GLU A 208 -6.06 1.60 -15.74
N TRP A 209 -5.54 1.62 -14.52
CA TRP A 209 -5.94 0.72 -13.46
C TRP A 209 -7.09 1.26 -12.59
N GLY A 210 -7.56 2.49 -12.85
CA GLY A 210 -8.65 3.11 -12.09
C GLY A 210 -8.28 3.42 -10.63
N LEU A 211 -7.00 3.72 -10.37
CA LEU A 211 -6.44 3.90 -9.04
C LEU A 211 -6.10 5.36 -8.75
N VAL A 212 -6.21 5.74 -7.49
CA VAL A 212 -5.80 7.06 -6.99
C VAL A 212 -4.50 6.89 -6.20
N PRO A 213 -3.41 7.59 -6.56
CA PRO A 213 -2.15 7.49 -5.84
C PRO A 213 -2.28 8.11 -4.44
N ASP A 214 -1.72 7.42 -3.44
CA ASP A 214 -1.69 7.84 -2.05
C ASP A 214 -0.35 7.37 -1.44
N PRO A 215 0.44 8.25 -0.79
CA PRO A 215 1.75 7.90 -0.24
C PRO A 215 1.68 6.90 0.91
N ASP A 216 0.52 6.74 1.57
CA ASP A 216 0.36 5.83 2.70
C ASP A 216 -0.11 4.43 2.28
N ASN A 217 -0.53 4.27 1.02
CA ASN A 217 -1.15 3.03 0.55
C ASN A 217 -0.12 2.07 -0.04
N ILE A 218 -0.36 0.79 0.21
CA ILE A 218 0.23 -0.30 -0.53
C ILE A 218 -0.69 -0.63 -1.68
N VAL A 219 -0.11 -0.74 -2.87
CA VAL A 219 -0.84 -1.12 -4.08
C VAL A 219 -0.15 -2.32 -4.69
N ILE A 220 -0.91 -3.38 -4.96
CA ILE A 220 -0.43 -4.55 -5.69
C ILE A 220 -1.40 -4.79 -6.84
N ALA A 221 -0.91 -4.63 -8.07
CA ALA A 221 -1.67 -4.87 -9.28
C ALA A 221 -0.98 -5.92 -10.15
N VAL A 222 -1.71 -6.97 -10.51
CA VAL A 222 -1.21 -8.10 -11.30
C VAL A 222 -2.18 -8.47 -12.42
N GLU A 223 -1.61 -8.98 -13.52
CA GLU A 223 -2.35 -9.60 -14.60
C GLU A 223 -2.09 -11.10 -14.66
N TYR A 224 -3.10 -11.87 -15.06
CA TYR A 224 -2.96 -13.30 -15.29
C TYR A 224 -3.54 -13.70 -16.65
N SER A 225 -2.69 -14.33 -17.46
CA SER A 225 -3.05 -14.73 -18.83
C SER A 225 -3.59 -16.17 -18.88
N ILE A 226 -4.85 -16.31 -19.27
CA ILE A 226 -5.57 -17.59 -19.41
C ILE A 226 -5.80 -17.90 -20.89
N LYS A 227 -5.30 -19.04 -21.35
CA LYS A 227 -5.64 -19.55 -22.69
C LYS A 227 -6.99 -20.25 -22.66
N VAL A 228 -7.93 -19.83 -23.50
CA VAL A 228 -9.22 -20.50 -23.64
C VAL A 228 -9.08 -21.64 -24.65
N PRO A 229 -9.28 -22.91 -24.25
CA PRO A 229 -9.19 -24.05 -25.15
C PRO A 229 -10.49 -24.22 -25.94
N ILE A 230 -10.77 -23.33 -26.90
CA ILE A 230 -11.94 -23.48 -27.78
C ILE A 230 -11.53 -24.25 -29.04
N PRO A 231 -12.08 -25.44 -29.31
CA PRO A 231 -11.64 -26.31 -30.39
C PRO A 231 -11.89 -25.75 -31.81
N PHE A 232 -12.71 -24.71 -31.96
CA PHE A 232 -13.14 -24.18 -33.27
C PHE A 232 -12.68 -22.75 -33.57
N PHE A 233 -12.01 -22.07 -32.63
CA PHE A 233 -11.55 -20.70 -32.78
C PHE A 233 -10.05 -20.63 -32.53
N PRO A 234 -9.33 -19.68 -33.16
CA PRO A 234 -7.92 -19.43 -32.84
C PRO A 234 -7.78 -19.16 -31.33
N GLU A 235 -6.71 -19.68 -30.72
CA GLU A 235 -6.42 -19.53 -29.29
C GLU A 235 -6.57 -18.05 -28.88
N LYS A 236 -7.66 -17.73 -28.17
CA LYS A 236 -7.88 -16.40 -27.61
C LYS A 236 -7.45 -16.42 -26.16
N GLY A 237 -6.47 -15.59 -25.83
CA GLY A 237 -6.10 -15.32 -24.44
C GLY A 237 -7.14 -14.41 -23.79
N ILE A 238 -7.49 -14.72 -22.55
CA ILE A 238 -8.18 -13.81 -21.63
C ILE A 238 -7.15 -13.36 -20.61
N VAL A 239 -7.10 -12.06 -20.35
CA VAL A 239 -6.30 -11.51 -19.26
C VAL A 239 -7.24 -11.12 -18.13
N THR A 240 -6.96 -11.58 -16.92
CA THR A 240 -7.67 -11.15 -15.71
C THR A 240 -6.77 -10.17 -14.94
N ARG A 241 -7.36 -9.12 -14.38
CA ARG A 241 -6.68 -8.07 -13.61
C ARG A 241 -7.09 -8.21 -12.16
N HIS A 242 -6.11 -8.23 -11.27
CA HIS A 242 -6.31 -8.36 -9.82
C HIS A 242 -5.56 -7.23 -9.13
N VAL A 243 -6.25 -6.51 -8.25
CA VAL A 243 -5.73 -5.33 -7.57
C VAL A 243 -6.11 -5.37 -6.11
N ALA A 244 -5.14 -5.13 -5.23
CA ALA A 244 -5.38 -4.79 -3.84
C ALA A 244 -4.77 -3.43 -3.52
N VAL A 245 -5.52 -2.64 -2.74
CA VAL A 245 -5.08 -1.38 -2.17
C VAL A 245 -5.36 -1.43 -0.69
N GLU A 246 -4.31 -1.30 0.13
CA GLU A 246 -4.42 -1.35 1.58
C GLU A 246 -3.65 -0.19 2.20
N ARG A 247 -4.23 0.44 3.21
CA ARG A 247 -3.55 1.54 3.92
C ARG A 247 -2.56 0.98 4.93
N ALA A 248 -1.29 1.41 4.85
CA ALA A 248 -0.26 0.89 5.73
C ALA A 248 -0.31 1.48 7.15
N TRP A 249 0.09 0.66 8.12
CA TRP A 249 0.29 1.07 9.52
C TRP A 249 1.65 1.76 9.67
N LEU A 250 1.70 3.03 9.28
CA LEU A 250 2.93 3.84 9.29
C LEU A 250 3.20 4.50 10.63
N HIS A 251 2.15 4.81 11.36
CA HIS A 251 2.25 5.50 12.62
C HIS A 251 1.60 4.66 13.70
N GLY A 252 2.38 4.30 14.73
CA GLY A 252 1.83 3.67 15.91
C GLY A 252 0.83 4.62 16.55
N SER A 253 -0.45 4.29 16.51
CA SER A 253 -1.43 4.99 17.33
C SER A 253 -1.18 4.61 18.78
N SER A 254 -0.80 5.56 19.63
CA SER A 254 -1.27 5.47 21.02
C SER A 254 -2.78 5.59 20.92
N GLY A 255 -3.49 4.47 21.17
CA GLY A 255 -4.87 4.27 20.74
C GLY A 255 -5.80 5.44 21.03
N VAL A 256 -6.40 5.99 19.97
CA VAL A 256 -7.59 6.83 20.02
C VAL A 256 -8.46 6.43 18.83
N TYR A 257 -9.68 6.00 19.13
CA TYR A 257 -10.69 5.53 18.18
C TYR A 257 -11.13 6.66 17.24
N GLU A 258 -11.38 6.29 15.97
CA GLU A 258 -12.07 7.16 15.02
C GLU A 258 -13.47 7.50 15.54
N ALA A 259 -13.74 8.78 15.80
CA ALA A 259 -15.11 9.26 15.70
C ALA A 259 -15.40 9.42 14.20
N TRP A 260 -16.14 8.47 13.63
CA TRP A 260 -16.78 8.63 12.33
C TRP A 260 -17.58 9.93 12.32
N SER A 261 -17.09 10.91 11.55
CA SER A 261 -17.84 12.08 11.14
C SER A 261 -18.29 11.85 9.70
N SER A 262 -19.38 11.12 9.52
CA SER A 262 -20.25 11.33 8.36
C SER A 262 -20.89 12.70 8.52
N GLY A 263 -20.49 13.67 7.71
CA GLY A 263 -21.28 14.89 7.51
C GLY A 263 -22.56 14.55 6.78
N GLU A 264 -23.71 14.99 7.27
CA GLU A 264 -24.33 16.26 6.86
C GLU A 264 -25.65 16.49 7.65
N ASP A 265 -25.81 17.75 8.05
CA ASP A 265 -27.04 18.53 8.25
C ASP A 265 -28.08 18.12 9.31
N ASP A 266 -28.22 18.94 10.37
CA ASP A 266 -29.35 19.89 10.45
C ASP A 266 -29.38 20.71 11.76
N GLU A 267 -29.81 21.97 11.61
CA GLU A 267 -30.02 22.96 12.66
C GLU A 267 -31.07 22.57 13.72
N LYS A 268 -30.81 22.92 14.99
CA LYS A 268 -31.60 23.86 15.85
C LYS A 268 -31.38 23.59 17.33
N GLY A 269 -31.18 24.68 18.07
CA GLY A 269 -30.71 24.67 19.46
C GLY A 269 -31.77 24.48 20.54
N LYS A 270 -31.29 24.48 21.79
CA LYS A 270 -31.88 25.19 22.93
C LYS A 270 -30.99 25.10 24.17
N ASP A 271 -31.00 26.20 24.90
CA ASP A 271 -30.31 26.48 26.17
C ASP A 271 -30.82 25.61 27.33
N SER A 272 -29.96 25.28 28.29
CA SER A 272 -30.19 25.49 29.74
C SER A 272 -28.98 25.07 30.59
N GLU A 273 -28.80 25.82 31.67
CA GLU A 273 -27.65 25.91 32.57
C GLU A 273 -27.58 24.84 33.66
N ASP A 274 -26.36 24.76 34.22
CA ASP A 274 -25.99 24.56 35.62
C ASP A 274 -25.69 23.15 36.17
N GLY A 275 -24.57 23.08 36.90
CA GLY A 275 -24.03 21.88 37.53
C GLY A 275 -22.51 21.91 37.75
N SER A 276 -21.99 22.92 38.46
CA SER A 276 -20.57 23.00 38.87
C SER A 276 -20.22 22.02 40.02
N LYS A 277 -19.08 21.31 39.89
CA LYS A 277 -18.06 20.90 40.91
C LYS A 277 -17.34 19.62 40.45
N ASP A 278 -16.08 19.34 40.77
CA ASP A 278 -14.86 20.09 41.03
C ASP A 278 -13.72 19.05 40.94
N ASN A 279 -12.68 19.39 40.19
CA ASN A 279 -11.28 18.92 40.19
C ASN A 279 -10.87 17.44 40.29
N GLY A 280 -10.22 16.99 39.20
CA GLY A 280 -9.32 15.84 39.11
C GLY A 280 -8.43 16.00 37.86
N ASP A 281 -7.37 16.78 38.02
CA ASP A 281 -6.39 17.27 37.05
C ASP A 281 -5.54 16.16 36.40
N SER A 282 -5.78 15.94 35.10
CA SER A 282 -4.78 15.60 34.07
C SER A 282 -5.39 15.91 32.70
N GLY A 283 -5.89 17.14 32.57
CA GLY A 283 -6.50 17.62 31.33
C GLY A 283 -5.41 17.87 30.30
N ASP A 284 -5.21 16.90 29.40
CA ASP A 284 -4.24 16.98 28.32
C ASP A 284 -4.34 18.33 27.59
N ASP A 285 -3.26 19.11 27.64
CA ASP A 285 -3.15 20.42 27.00
C ASP A 285 -3.12 20.21 25.47
N ILE A 286 -4.29 20.26 24.83
CA ILE A 286 -4.43 20.05 23.38
C ILE A 286 -3.96 21.31 22.64
N VAL A 287 -3.03 21.11 21.70
CA VAL A 287 -2.51 22.15 20.80
C VAL A 287 -2.78 21.79 19.34
N TYR A 288 -2.67 22.76 18.45
CA TYR A 288 -3.01 22.59 17.03
C TYR A 288 -1.81 22.81 16.13
N VAL A 289 -1.63 21.96 15.13
CA VAL A 289 -0.61 22.13 14.09
C VAL A 289 -1.23 22.35 12.72
N THR A 290 -0.47 22.97 11.83
CA THR A 290 -0.83 23.16 10.43
C THR A 290 -0.17 22.06 9.58
N ASN A 291 -0.69 21.79 8.39
CA ASN A 291 -0.16 20.73 7.52
C ASN A 291 1.28 20.95 7.05
N TYR A 292 1.78 22.20 7.10
CA TYR A 292 3.06 22.59 6.49
C TYR A 292 3.95 23.42 7.43
N GLY A 293 3.64 23.46 8.73
CA GLY A 293 4.34 24.32 9.69
C GLY A 293 5.02 23.54 10.81
N LYS A 294 6.23 23.95 11.22
CA LYS A 294 6.97 23.39 12.37
C LYS A 294 6.58 24.05 13.71
N LYS A 295 5.36 24.60 13.78
CA LYS A 295 4.86 25.30 14.97
C LYS A 295 3.55 24.73 15.46
N TYR A 296 3.40 24.62 16.77
CA TYR A 296 2.12 24.37 17.40
C TYR A 296 1.47 25.68 17.84
N HIS A 297 0.14 25.70 17.81
CA HIS A 297 -0.71 26.86 17.96
C HIS A 297 -1.77 26.59 19.03
N ALA A 298 -2.20 27.64 19.73
CA ALA A 298 -3.39 27.60 20.56
C ALA A 298 -4.66 27.64 19.69
N ASP A 299 -5.80 27.23 20.25
CA ASP A 299 -7.06 27.29 19.52
C ASP A 299 -7.39 28.73 19.10
N GLY A 300 -7.92 28.90 17.89
CA GLY A 300 -8.23 30.23 17.34
C GLY A 300 -7.03 31.05 16.86
N CYS A 301 -5.85 30.45 16.69
CA CYS A 301 -4.73 31.13 16.03
C CYS A 301 -5.04 31.43 14.55
N GLU A 302 -4.66 32.63 14.09
CA GLU A 302 -4.91 33.06 12.71
C GLU A 302 -4.25 32.16 11.65
N TYR A 303 -3.13 31.53 11.97
CA TYR A 303 -2.44 30.61 11.07
C TYR A 303 -3.16 29.27 10.89
N LEU A 304 -4.17 28.95 11.73
CA LEU A 304 -4.95 27.72 11.64
C LEU A 304 -6.14 27.82 10.66
N LYS A 305 -6.39 28.99 10.05
CA LYS A 305 -7.53 29.22 9.14
C LYS A 305 -7.56 28.28 7.93
N LYS A 306 -6.40 27.80 7.47
CA LYS A 306 -6.27 26.93 6.28
C LYS A 306 -6.16 25.44 6.62
N SER A 307 -5.63 25.10 7.80
CA SER A 307 -5.45 23.71 8.24
C SER A 307 -5.35 23.69 9.76
N ARG A 308 -6.09 22.78 10.40
CA ARG A 308 -6.15 22.65 11.86
C ARG A 308 -6.16 21.16 12.20
N LYS A 309 -5.04 20.66 12.77
CA LYS A 309 -4.93 19.29 13.28
C LYS A 309 -4.67 19.32 14.79
N PRO A 310 -5.57 18.78 15.63
CA PRO A 310 -5.36 18.70 17.07
C PRO A 310 -4.33 17.62 17.40
N ILE A 311 -3.39 17.93 18.29
CA ILE A 311 -2.39 17.01 18.86
C ILE A 311 -2.15 17.36 20.34
N SER A 312 -1.62 16.43 21.14
CA SER A 312 -1.21 16.79 22.51
C SER A 312 0.04 17.68 22.50
N ARG A 313 0.17 18.58 23.49
CA ARG A 313 1.35 19.43 23.62
C ARG A 313 2.63 18.62 23.81
N GLU A 314 2.57 17.53 24.56
CA GLU A 314 3.71 16.64 24.78
C GLU A 314 4.18 16.02 23.46
N TYR A 315 3.25 15.52 22.65
CA TYR A 315 3.55 14.97 21.33
C TYR A 315 4.12 16.04 20.39
N ALA A 316 3.60 17.26 20.44
CA ALA A 316 4.13 18.39 19.66
C ALA A 316 5.60 18.69 20.01
N VAL A 317 5.93 18.73 21.30
CA VAL A 317 7.31 18.97 21.77
C VAL A 317 8.23 17.81 21.41
N GLN A 318 7.78 16.56 21.58
CA GLN A 318 8.53 15.36 21.22
C GLN A 318 8.84 15.31 19.71
N LYS A 319 7.90 15.76 18.88
CA LYS A 319 8.07 15.87 17.42
C LYS A 319 8.83 17.14 16.98
N GLY A 320 9.35 17.93 17.92
CA GLY A 320 10.18 19.11 17.63
C GLY A 320 9.41 20.33 17.14
N TYR A 321 8.08 20.37 17.31
CA TYR A 321 7.30 21.57 17.02
C TYR A 321 7.62 22.65 18.04
N SER A 322 7.91 23.86 17.55
CA SER A 322 8.14 25.03 18.39
C SER A 322 6.84 25.80 18.66
N PRO A 323 6.66 26.46 19.81
CA PRO A 323 5.46 27.23 20.06
C PRO A 323 5.34 28.42 19.09
N CYS A 324 4.12 28.68 18.61
CA CYS A 324 3.85 29.87 17.81
C CYS A 324 4.02 31.14 18.65
N LYS A 325 4.93 32.03 18.22
CA LYS A 325 5.21 33.32 18.89
C LYS A 325 3.95 34.16 19.10
N VAL A 326 3.02 34.18 18.14
CA VAL A 326 1.75 34.92 18.26
C VAL A 326 0.84 34.30 19.33
N CYS A 327 0.84 32.98 19.46
CA CYS A 327 0.08 32.30 20.49
C CYS A 327 0.65 32.59 21.89
N ILE A 328 1.98 32.57 22.04
CA ILE A 328 2.67 32.90 23.30
C ILE A 328 2.38 34.34 23.76
N LEU A 329 2.38 35.29 22.82
CA LEU A 329 2.14 36.71 23.14
C LEU A 329 0.69 36.96 23.59
N LYS A 330 -0.28 36.27 22.98
CA LYS A 330 -1.69 36.35 23.40
C LYS A 330 -1.92 35.79 24.80
N THR A 331 -1.24 34.71 25.17
CA THR A 331 -1.29 34.19 26.55
C THR A 331 -0.58 35.13 27.54
N ALA A 332 0.52 35.78 27.15
CA ALA A 332 1.19 36.77 27.98
C ALA A 332 0.32 38.02 28.22
N GLU A 333 -0.31 38.61 27.19
CA GLU A 333 -1.22 39.76 27.35
C GLU A 333 -2.43 39.45 28.24
N TYR A 334 -2.93 38.21 28.21
CA TYR A 334 -4.05 37.76 29.04
C TYR A 334 -3.67 37.66 30.52
N VAL A 335 -2.43 37.29 30.83
CA VAL A 335 -1.91 37.21 32.21
C VAL A 335 -1.65 38.61 32.81
N TRP A 336 -1.24 39.59 32.00
CA TRP A 336 -1.00 40.95 32.46
C TRP A 336 -2.27 41.79 32.65
N LYS A 337 -3.38 41.44 31.99
CA LYS A 337 -4.71 42.10 32.20
C LYS A 337 -5.52 41.54 33.38
N LYS A 338 -5.08 40.42 33.97
CA LYS A 338 -5.74 39.75 35.11
C LYS A 338 -5.05 39.99 36.47
N LYS A 339 -4.00 40.81 36.50
CA LYS A 339 -3.44 41.43 37.71
C LYS A 339 -3.87 42.88 37.75
#